data_AF-A0A433B9J2-F1
#
_entry.id   AF-A0A433B9J2-F1
#
_cell.length_a   1.000
_cell.length_b   1.000
_cell.length_c   1.000
_cell.angle_alpha   90.00
_cell.angle_beta   90.00
_cell.angle_gamma   90.00
#
_symmetry.space_group_name_H-M   'P 1'
#
loop_
_entity.id
_entity.type
_entity.pdbx_description
1 polymer ?
#
loop_
_entity_poly.entity_id
_entity_poly.type
_entity_poly.pdbx_seq_one_letter_code
_entity_poly.pdbx_strand_id
1 'polypeptide(L)'
;MSSASRDSPLFSDFCRLLESISARKGTDLKKQRLEKYVQEWRARYGDFFDAMRLLLPHLDKERTTYGMKEQVLAKTYVDVLGLGKDSEDANYLIHWRMPGKNKQYQKIVGDFASVAYEVIASRSTVIRGTMTVHDVNQQLDTLSITSGRQQQRDIIRHFFVNYTADEQKWIIRVILKELKVGMSENSVLNVFHSDAFNLFNVCSSLHKVCVDLKDPFIRLSTNDIAIFYPIKPQLAHKELPQDVPKAMGGTDKFYIQQKLDGERLQLHVKDGVFRYWSRKTTDYTHLYGANENEGTLTPYIYNCFHHKARR
;
A
#
# COMPACT_ATOMS: atom_id res chain seq x y z
N MET A 1 12.43 23.86 -10.50
CA MET A 1 12.72 24.73 -9.34
C MET A 1 12.23 23.98 -8.10
N SER A 2 12.99 23.48 -7.15
CA SER A 2 14.39 23.59 -6.74
C SER A 2 14.79 22.20 -6.21
N SER A 3 15.91 21.65 -6.69
CA SER A 3 16.51 20.40 -6.22
C SER A 3 17.23 20.63 -4.89
N ALA A 4 16.49 20.89 -3.82
CA ALA A 4 17.03 20.68 -2.49
C ALA A 4 17.27 19.17 -2.35
N SER A 5 18.51 18.76 -2.09
CA SER A 5 18.79 17.38 -1.65
C SER A 5 17.89 17.13 -0.43
N ARG A 6 16.83 16.34 -0.61
CA ARG A 6 15.97 15.96 0.51
C ARG A 6 16.83 15.09 1.41
N ASP A 7 17.27 15.64 2.54
CA ASP A 7 17.78 14.82 3.64
C ASP A 7 16.71 13.75 3.90
N SER A 8 17.06 12.50 3.63
CA SER A 8 16.18 11.34 3.79
C SER A 8 16.82 10.44 4.83
N PRO A 9 16.06 9.94 5.82
CA PRO A 9 16.63 9.07 6.83
C PRO A 9 17.10 7.76 6.22
N LEU A 10 18.03 7.09 6.90
CA LEU A 10 18.43 5.74 6.54
C LEU A 10 17.23 4.80 6.59
N PHE A 11 17.14 3.91 5.60
CA PHE A 11 16.10 2.89 5.58
C PHE A 11 16.24 1.92 6.74
N SER A 12 17.46 1.64 7.20
CA SER A 12 17.71 0.87 8.43
C SER A 12 17.03 1.47 9.67
N ASP A 13 16.90 2.79 9.78
CA ASP A 13 16.19 3.45 10.88
C ASP A 13 14.70 3.17 10.82
N PHE A 14 14.13 3.19 9.61
CA PHE A 14 12.76 2.82 9.34
C PHE A 14 12.51 1.33 9.63
N CYS A 15 13.38 0.42 9.20
CA CYS A 15 13.27 -1.00 9.54
C CYS A 15 13.33 -1.24 11.05
N ARG A 16 14.21 -0.55 11.79
CA ARG A 16 14.28 -0.62 13.25
C ARG A 16 13.00 -0.12 13.92
N LEU A 17 12.33 0.89 13.35
CA LEU A 17 11.00 1.29 13.79
C LEU A 17 10.00 0.14 13.61
N LEU A 18 9.94 -0.48 12.42
CA LEU A 18 8.99 -1.54 12.12
C LEU A 18 9.19 -2.78 13.01
N GLU A 19 10.44 -3.17 13.27
CA GLU A 19 10.75 -4.21 14.26
C GLU A 19 10.29 -3.82 15.66
N SER A 20 10.58 -2.59 16.09
CA SER A 20 10.17 -2.10 17.42
C SER A 20 8.66 -2.07 17.59
N ILE A 21 7.90 -1.71 16.55
CA ILE A 21 6.43 -1.76 16.54
C ILE A 21 5.96 -3.21 16.60
N SER A 22 6.55 -4.10 15.78
CA SER A 22 6.12 -5.50 15.66
C SER A 22 6.34 -6.29 16.96
N ALA A 23 7.42 -5.99 17.69
CA ALA A 23 7.73 -6.63 18.97
C ALA A 23 6.84 -6.18 20.14
N ARG A 24 6.13 -5.05 20.02
CA ARG A 24 5.28 -4.51 21.10
C ARG A 24 3.93 -5.19 21.13
N LYS A 25 3.46 -5.50 22.35
CA LYS A 25 2.09 -5.99 22.60
C LYS A 25 1.16 -4.80 22.84
N GLY A 26 -0.04 -4.87 22.26
CA GLY A 26 -1.07 -3.85 22.42
C GLY A 26 -0.93 -2.68 21.43
N THR A 27 -2.06 -2.12 21.04
CA THR A 27 -2.15 -1.08 20.01
C THR A 27 -1.56 0.26 20.47
N ASP A 28 -1.70 0.61 21.75
CA ASP A 28 -1.30 1.94 22.25
C ASP A 28 0.21 2.13 22.29
N LEU A 29 0.95 1.11 22.76
CA LEU A 29 2.42 1.14 22.75
C LEU A 29 2.99 1.20 21.32
N LYS A 30 2.29 0.59 20.36
CA LYS A 30 2.65 0.67 18.93
C LYS A 30 2.42 2.08 18.40
N LYS A 31 1.26 2.68 18.71
CA LYS A 31 0.92 4.06 18.33
C LYS A 31 1.92 5.05 18.90
N GLN A 32 2.25 4.97 20.19
CA GLN A 32 3.25 5.84 20.83
C GLN A 32 4.63 5.75 20.16
N ARG A 33 5.06 4.52 19.81
CA ARG A 33 6.35 4.31 19.14
C ARG A 33 6.37 4.95 17.75
N LEU A 34 5.27 4.84 17.00
CA LEU A 34 5.11 5.45 15.69
C LEU A 34 5.00 6.98 15.80
N GLU A 35 4.26 7.49 16.78
CA GLU A 35 4.06 8.91 17.03
C GLU A 35 5.39 9.62 17.24
N LYS A 36 6.25 9.06 18.10
CA LYS A 36 7.62 9.57 18.30
C LYS A 36 8.40 9.65 16.99
N TYR A 37 8.29 8.63 16.14
CA TYR A 37 8.98 8.62 14.85
C TYR A 37 8.42 9.66 13.87
N VAL A 38 7.09 9.84 13.82
CA VAL A 38 6.45 10.87 12.98
C VAL A 38 6.88 12.27 13.42
N GLN A 39 6.94 12.53 14.73
CA GLN A 39 7.39 13.81 15.28
C GLN A 39 8.86 14.09 14.92
N GLU A 40 9.75 13.11 15.15
CA GLU A 40 11.17 13.20 14.79
C GLU A 40 11.36 13.41 13.28
N TRP A 41 10.58 12.72 12.45
CA TRP A 41 10.61 12.87 11.00
C TRP A 41 10.19 14.27 10.58
N ARG A 42 9.02 14.75 11.05
CA ARG A 42 8.51 16.09 10.71
C ARG A 42 9.53 17.17 11.06
N ALA A 43 10.17 17.06 12.22
CA ALA A 43 11.16 18.03 12.68
C ALA A 43 12.44 18.08 11.81
N ARG A 44 12.85 16.95 11.22
CA ARG A 44 14.11 16.86 10.45
C ARG A 44 13.94 16.94 8.94
N TYR A 45 12.90 16.30 8.42
CA TYR A 45 12.74 16.04 6.98
C TYR A 45 11.45 16.65 6.40
N GLY A 46 10.51 17.07 7.25
CA GLY A 46 9.26 17.71 6.83
C GLY A 46 8.24 16.73 6.25
N ASP A 47 8.29 16.48 4.94
CA ASP A 47 7.30 15.66 4.22
C ASP A 47 7.39 14.17 4.61
N PHE A 48 6.28 13.59 5.06
CA PHE A 48 6.20 12.21 5.56
C PHE A 48 5.73 11.19 4.50
N PHE A 49 5.45 11.62 3.26
CA PHE A 49 4.86 10.75 2.24
C PHE A 49 5.73 9.51 1.94
N ASP A 50 7.04 9.68 1.82
CA ASP A 50 7.99 8.59 1.51
C ASP A 50 7.94 7.47 2.56
N ALA A 51 7.73 7.80 3.85
CA ALA A 51 7.54 6.81 4.91
C ALA A 51 6.09 6.30 4.97
N MET A 52 5.09 7.17 4.78
CA MET A 52 3.68 6.81 4.82
C MET A 52 3.34 5.72 3.79
N ARG A 53 3.82 5.86 2.56
CA ARG A 53 3.58 4.87 1.49
C ARG A 53 4.26 3.52 1.75
N LEU A 54 5.37 3.50 2.50
CA LEU A 54 6.01 2.27 2.95
C LEU A 54 5.31 1.65 4.17
N LEU A 55 4.70 2.46 5.05
CA LEU A 55 3.90 2.04 6.21
C LEU A 55 2.53 1.48 5.82
N LEU A 56 1.97 1.94 4.70
CA LEU A 56 0.66 1.52 4.19
C LEU A 56 0.76 1.12 2.70
N PRO A 57 1.59 0.12 2.35
CA PRO A 57 1.87 -0.21 0.95
C PRO A 57 0.65 -0.76 0.21
N HIS A 58 -0.34 -1.30 0.92
CA HIS A 58 -1.63 -1.72 0.36
C HIS A 58 -2.53 -0.55 -0.03
N LEU A 59 -2.25 0.65 0.48
CA LEU A 59 -2.95 1.90 0.14
C LEU A 59 -2.18 2.78 -0.86
N ASP A 60 -0.97 2.39 -1.26
CA ASP A 60 -0.21 3.07 -2.31
C ASP A 60 -0.89 2.83 -3.67
N LYS A 61 -1.47 3.91 -4.21
CA LYS A 61 -2.15 3.96 -5.51
C LYS A 61 -1.24 4.37 -6.65
N GLU A 62 -0.09 4.94 -6.35
CA GLU A 62 0.90 5.33 -7.36
C GLU A 62 1.69 4.10 -7.83
N ARG A 63 1.97 3.16 -6.91
CA ARG A 63 2.56 1.85 -7.22
C ARG A 63 1.50 0.76 -7.12
N THR A 64 0.65 0.63 -8.15
CA THR A 64 -0.51 -0.28 -8.10
C THR A 64 -0.12 -1.76 -7.92
N THR A 65 0.88 -2.23 -8.68
CA THR A 65 1.45 -3.57 -8.61
C THR A 65 2.95 -3.55 -8.86
N TYR A 66 3.68 -4.52 -8.31
CA TYR A 66 5.09 -4.76 -8.63
C TYR A 66 5.29 -5.96 -9.57
N GLY A 67 4.20 -6.67 -9.93
CA GLY A 67 4.28 -7.88 -10.74
C GLY A 67 4.99 -9.06 -10.07
N MET A 68 5.30 -8.97 -8.78
CA MET A 68 6.05 -10.00 -8.04
C MET A 68 5.27 -10.50 -6.82
N LYS A 69 4.72 -11.71 -6.92
CA LYS A 69 4.20 -12.49 -5.78
C LYS A 69 5.27 -13.43 -5.25
N GLU A 70 4.99 -14.10 -4.14
CA GLU A 70 5.93 -14.94 -3.39
C GLU A 70 6.65 -15.95 -4.28
N GLN A 71 5.93 -16.61 -5.20
CA GLN A 71 6.54 -17.56 -6.14
C GLN A 71 7.53 -16.92 -7.13
N VAL A 72 7.24 -15.70 -7.59
CA VAL A 72 8.14 -14.96 -8.48
C VAL A 72 9.35 -14.47 -7.70
N LEU A 73 9.14 -13.91 -6.51
CA LEU A 73 10.21 -13.50 -5.60
C LEU A 73 11.12 -14.67 -5.23
N ALA A 74 10.56 -15.82 -4.85
CA ALA A 74 11.31 -17.03 -4.51
C ALA A 74 12.24 -17.46 -5.64
N LYS A 75 11.71 -17.61 -6.87
CA LYS A 75 12.51 -17.97 -8.04
C LYS A 75 13.57 -16.93 -8.37
N THR A 76 13.25 -15.65 -8.18
CA THR A 76 14.19 -14.55 -8.44
C THR A 76 15.33 -14.56 -7.42
N TYR A 77 15.04 -14.77 -6.13
CA TYR A 77 16.07 -14.91 -5.10
C TYR A 77 16.92 -16.16 -5.31
N VAL A 78 16.34 -17.30 -5.70
CA VAL A 78 17.10 -18.52 -6.06
C VAL A 78 18.14 -18.23 -7.15
N ASP A 79 17.76 -17.50 -8.20
CA ASP A 79 18.66 -17.10 -9.29
C ASP A 79 19.70 -16.06 -8.82
N VAL A 80 19.26 -14.99 -8.15
CA VAL A 80 20.15 -13.91 -7.68
C VAL A 80 21.21 -14.42 -6.70
N LEU A 81 20.84 -15.35 -5.82
CA LEU A 81 21.73 -15.95 -4.83
C LEU A 81 22.54 -17.14 -5.41
N GLY A 82 22.30 -17.53 -6.66
CA GLY A 82 23.00 -18.66 -7.30
C GLY A 82 22.74 -20.00 -6.61
N LEU A 83 21.56 -20.21 -6.02
CA LEU A 83 21.25 -21.45 -5.30
C LEU A 83 21.06 -22.61 -6.28
N GLY A 84 21.59 -23.78 -5.94
CA GLY A 84 21.26 -25.01 -6.65
C GLY A 84 19.75 -25.28 -6.56
N LYS A 85 19.12 -25.68 -7.67
CA LYS A 85 17.66 -25.86 -7.75
C LYS A 85 17.12 -26.85 -6.69
N ASP A 86 17.91 -27.86 -6.36
CA ASP A 86 17.56 -28.91 -5.40
C ASP A 86 18.14 -28.67 -4.00
N SER A 87 18.77 -27.50 -3.77
CA SER A 87 19.29 -27.15 -2.45
C SER A 87 18.18 -26.98 -1.42
N GLU A 88 18.50 -27.19 -0.14
CA GLU A 88 17.54 -27.03 0.95
C GLU A 88 16.96 -25.61 0.99
N ASP A 89 17.80 -24.59 0.84
CA ASP A 89 17.39 -23.18 0.87
C ASP A 89 16.50 -22.80 -0.33
N ALA A 90 16.80 -23.31 -1.53
CA ALA A 90 15.93 -23.08 -2.69
C ALA A 90 14.55 -23.72 -2.46
N ASN A 91 14.51 -24.93 -1.91
CA ASN A 91 13.27 -25.60 -1.54
C ASN A 91 12.49 -24.82 -0.48
N TYR A 92 13.14 -24.27 0.55
CA TYR A 92 12.48 -23.43 1.55
C TYR A 92 11.86 -22.16 0.94
N LEU A 93 12.55 -21.47 0.03
CA LEU A 93 12.00 -20.29 -0.64
C LEU A 93 10.77 -20.64 -1.49
N ILE A 94 10.88 -21.67 -2.33
CA ILE A 94 9.82 -22.07 -3.26
C ILE A 94 8.60 -22.64 -2.53
N HIS A 95 8.86 -23.37 -1.44
CA HIS A 95 7.85 -24.07 -0.64
C HIS A 95 7.71 -23.49 0.77
N TRP A 96 7.78 -22.17 0.92
CA TRP A 96 7.75 -21.44 2.20
C TRP A 96 6.54 -21.69 3.12
N ARG A 97 5.49 -22.34 2.60
CA ARG A 97 4.30 -22.77 3.37
C ARG A 97 4.41 -24.19 3.92
N MET A 98 5.38 -24.98 3.48
CA MET A 98 5.57 -26.36 3.92
C MET A 98 6.50 -26.40 5.13
N PRO A 99 6.12 -27.09 6.22
CA PRO A 99 7.00 -27.30 7.34
C PRO A 99 8.14 -28.23 6.94
N GLY A 100 9.38 -27.75 7.04
CA GLY A 100 10.57 -28.59 6.85
C GLY A 100 11.00 -29.30 8.12
N LYS A 101 12.13 -30.02 8.01
CA LYS A 101 12.75 -30.72 9.14
C LYS A 101 13.53 -29.78 10.07
N ASN A 102 13.97 -28.63 9.56
CA ASN A 102 14.75 -27.68 10.33
C ASN A 102 13.86 -26.86 11.28
N LYS A 103 14.20 -26.90 12.59
CA LYS A 103 13.45 -26.24 13.67
C LYS A 103 13.35 -24.72 13.53
N GLN A 104 14.33 -24.07 12.90
CA GLN A 104 14.31 -22.63 12.67
C GLN A 104 13.22 -22.27 11.66
N TYR A 105 13.20 -22.98 10.52
CA TYR A 105 12.20 -22.80 9.48
C TYR A 105 10.78 -23.15 9.96
N GLN A 106 10.63 -24.15 10.83
CA GLN A 106 9.32 -24.50 11.42
C GLN A 106 8.63 -23.34 12.15
N LYS A 107 9.37 -22.41 12.76
CA LYS A 107 8.81 -21.26 13.47
C LYS A 107 8.28 -20.16 12.56
N ILE A 108 8.72 -20.14 11.30
CA ILE A 108 8.47 -19.07 10.33
C ILE A 108 7.69 -19.56 9.10
N VAL A 109 7.24 -20.82 9.11
CA VAL A 109 6.37 -21.39 8.07
C VAL A 109 5.15 -20.49 7.88
N GLY A 110 4.84 -20.19 6.62
CA GLY A 110 3.71 -19.29 6.33
C GLY A 110 4.04 -17.80 6.45
N ASP A 111 5.31 -17.42 6.64
CA ASP A 111 5.77 -16.05 6.43
C ASP A 111 6.97 -16.00 5.45
N PHE A 112 6.66 -15.82 4.16
CA PHE A 112 7.68 -15.79 3.09
C PHE A 112 8.82 -14.82 3.37
N ALA A 113 8.54 -13.61 3.87
CA ALA A 113 9.58 -12.62 4.15
C ALA A 113 10.57 -13.10 5.23
N SER A 114 10.07 -13.78 6.26
CA SER A 114 10.92 -14.36 7.30
C SER A 114 11.72 -15.57 6.78
N VAL A 115 11.12 -16.42 5.95
CA VAL A 115 11.84 -17.53 5.28
C VAL A 115 12.94 -16.98 4.38
N ALA A 116 12.66 -15.94 3.60
CA ALA A 116 13.64 -15.29 2.74
C ALA A 116 14.78 -14.66 3.55
N TYR A 117 14.48 -14.03 4.68
CA TYR A 117 15.48 -13.49 5.60
C TYR A 117 16.51 -14.55 6.01
N GLU A 118 16.08 -15.76 6.42
CA GLU A 118 17.01 -16.81 6.84
C GLU A 118 17.96 -17.25 5.72
N VAL A 119 17.44 -17.38 4.50
CA VAL A 119 18.23 -17.76 3.33
C VAL A 119 19.19 -16.64 2.90
N ILE A 120 18.76 -15.37 2.98
CA ILE A 120 19.56 -14.20 2.61
C ILE A 120 20.65 -13.92 3.65
N ALA A 121 20.32 -13.99 4.95
CA ALA A 121 21.22 -13.61 6.04
C ALA A 121 22.52 -14.43 6.04
N SER A 122 22.45 -15.72 5.72
CA SER A 122 23.62 -16.60 5.62
C SER A 122 24.61 -16.24 4.50
N ARG A 123 24.18 -15.40 3.54
CA ARG A 123 24.95 -15.05 2.33
C ARG A 123 25.15 -13.55 2.14
N SER A 124 24.52 -12.73 2.98
CA SER A 124 24.58 -11.28 2.84
C SER A 124 25.95 -10.77 3.29
N THR A 125 26.61 -10.01 2.41
CA THR A 125 27.84 -9.28 2.74
C THR A 125 27.55 -7.89 3.31
N VAL A 126 26.30 -7.42 3.22
CA VAL A 126 25.87 -6.11 3.69
C VAL A 126 25.48 -6.21 5.16
N ILE A 127 26.36 -5.75 6.04
CA ILE A 127 26.18 -5.78 7.50
C ILE A 127 25.63 -4.47 8.09
N ARG A 128 25.67 -3.37 7.32
CA ARG A 128 25.21 -2.05 7.74
C ARG A 128 24.39 -1.41 6.63
N GLY A 129 23.20 -0.92 6.98
CA GLY A 129 22.35 -0.16 6.06
C GLY A 129 22.91 1.24 5.81
N THR A 130 23.20 1.55 4.55
CA THR A 130 23.68 2.87 4.10
C THR A 130 22.68 3.59 3.19
N MET A 131 21.67 2.86 2.69
CA MET A 131 20.66 3.40 1.79
C MET A 131 19.58 4.15 2.57
N THR A 132 19.01 5.18 1.95
CA THR A 132 17.96 6.01 2.53
C THR A 132 16.56 5.49 2.19
N VAL A 133 15.55 6.03 2.88
CA VAL A 133 14.13 5.81 2.57
C VAL A 133 13.79 6.35 1.16
N HIS A 134 14.50 7.37 0.68
CA HIS A 134 14.34 7.85 -0.68
C HIS A 134 14.86 6.82 -1.70
N ASP A 135 16.05 6.28 -1.50
CA ASP A 135 16.68 5.34 -2.43
C ASP A 135 15.84 4.06 -2.61
N VAL A 136 15.29 3.51 -1.53
CA VAL A 136 14.42 2.34 -1.62
C VAL A 136 13.11 2.67 -2.35
N ASN A 137 12.57 3.87 -2.16
CA ASN A 137 11.39 4.31 -2.92
C ASN A 137 11.69 4.43 -4.42
N GLN A 138 12.85 4.96 -4.82
CA GLN A 138 13.24 5.04 -6.23
C GLN A 138 13.35 3.65 -6.89
N GLN A 139 13.91 2.68 -6.17
CA GLN A 139 14.00 1.30 -6.67
C GLN A 139 12.62 0.63 -6.76
N LEU A 140 11.73 0.89 -5.79
CA LEU A 140 10.34 0.41 -5.83
C LEU A 140 9.53 1.10 -6.94
N ASP A 141 9.77 2.38 -7.21
CA ASP A 141 9.15 3.11 -8.32
C ASP A 141 9.56 2.47 -9.66
N THR A 142 10.86 2.21 -9.83
CA THR A 142 11.41 1.50 -11.01
C THR A 142 10.80 0.10 -11.14
N LEU A 143 10.67 -0.64 -10.03
CA LEU A 143 10.08 -1.97 -10.03
C LEU A 143 8.59 -1.95 -10.43
N SER A 144 7.84 -0.93 -10.01
CA SER A 144 6.39 -0.86 -10.24
C SER A 144 6.00 -0.67 -11.70
N ILE A 145 6.88 -0.06 -12.50
CA ILE A 145 6.69 0.13 -13.95
C ILE A 145 7.39 -0.96 -14.78
N THR A 146 8.16 -1.84 -14.15
CA THR A 146 8.93 -2.88 -14.85
C THR A 146 8.07 -4.11 -15.14
N SER A 147 8.04 -4.53 -16.40
CA SER A 147 7.34 -5.76 -16.84
C SER A 147 8.29 -6.92 -17.21
N GLY A 148 9.59 -6.66 -17.39
CA GLY A 148 10.56 -7.65 -17.85
C GLY A 148 11.21 -8.44 -16.70
N ARG A 149 11.27 -9.77 -16.83
CA ARG A 149 11.86 -10.66 -15.80
C ARG A 149 13.32 -10.36 -15.51
N GLN A 150 14.11 -10.01 -16.52
CA GLN A 150 15.52 -9.69 -16.36
C GLN A 150 15.71 -8.40 -15.54
N GLN A 151 14.96 -7.36 -15.84
CA GLN A 151 14.99 -6.09 -15.11
C GLN A 151 14.52 -6.27 -13.66
N GLN A 152 13.45 -7.05 -13.42
CA GLN A 152 13.02 -7.41 -12.07
C GLN A 152 14.15 -8.11 -11.29
N ARG A 153 14.82 -9.08 -11.91
CA ARG A 153 15.98 -9.77 -11.33
C ARG A 153 17.12 -8.83 -11.01
N ASP A 154 17.41 -7.87 -11.88
CA ASP A 154 18.49 -6.89 -11.65
C ASP A 154 18.15 -5.93 -10.51
N ILE A 155 16.87 -5.57 -10.31
CA ILE A 155 16.40 -4.81 -9.14
C ILE A 155 16.51 -5.64 -7.85
N ILE A 156 16.11 -6.91 -7.87
CA ILE A 156 16.30 -7.80 -6.70
C ILE A 156 17.79 -7.99 -6.39
N ARG A 157 18.65 -8.12 -7.40
CA ARG A 157 20.11 -8.12 -7.20
C ARG A 157 20.57 -6.81 -6.56
N HIS A 158 20.09 -5.66 -7.02
CA HIS A 158 20.42 -4.37 -6.42
C HIS A 158 20.04 -4.35 -4.93
N PHE A 159 18.87 -4.88 -4.55
CA PHE A 159 18.52 -5.00 -3.13
C PHE A 159 19.48 -5.94 -2.39
N PHE A 160 19.84 -7.08 -2.98
CA PHE A 160 20.75 -8.04 -2.36
C PHE A 160 22.14 -7.46 -2.05
N VAL A 161 22.70 -6.65 -2.94
CA VAL A 161 24.08 -6.13 -2.81
C VAL A 161 24.20 -4.82 -2.02
N ASN A 162 23.09 -4.10 -1.78
CA ASN A 162 23.12 -2.78 -1.12
C ASN A 162 22.35 -2.72 0.22
N TYR A 163 21.53 -3.72 0.53
CA TYR A 163 20.67 -3.71 1.72
C TYR A 163 20.97 -4.92 2.61
N THR A 164 20.93 -4.71 3.92
CA THR A 164 21.05 -5.79 4.92
C THR A 164 19.92 -6.80 4.77
N ALA A 165 20.10 -8.01 5.31
CA ALA A 165 19.05 -9.04 5.29
C ALA A 165 17.75 -8.57 5.96
N ASP A 166 17.82 -7.81 7.06
CA ASP A 166 16.65 -7.22 7.72
C ASP A 166 15.94 -6.19 6.85
N GLU A 167 16.69 -5.31 6.18
CA GLU A 167 16.11 -4.35 5.23
C GLU A 167 15.42 -5.07 4.07
N GLN A 168 16.04 -6.12 3.52
CA GLN A 168 15.45 -6.92 2.45
C GLN A 168 14.15 -7.63 2.89
N LYS A 169 14.09 -8.14 4.12
CA LYS A 169 12.86 -8.70 4.72
C LYS A 169 11.71 -7.68 4.68
N TRP A 170 11.98 -6.43 5.03
CA TRP A 170 10.98 -5.37 5.00
C TRP A 170 10.63 -4.90 3.58
N ILE A 171 11.61 -4.86 2.67
CA ILE A 171 11.36 -4.60 1.24
C ILE A 171 10.42 -5.66 0.65
N ILE A 172 10.65 -6.95 0.95
CA ILE A 172 9.77 -8.04 0.51
C ILE A 172 8.35 -7.82 1.03
N ARG A 173 8.19 -7.44 2.30
CA ARG A 173 6.87 -7.12 2.88
C ARG A 173 6.19 -5.93 2.19
N VAL A 174 6.95 -4.91 1.80
CA VAL A 174 6.44 -3.77 1.01
C VAL A 174 6.02 -4.20 -0.40
N ILE A 175 6.84 -5.00 -1.10
CA ILE A 175 6.53 -5.52 -2.44
C ILE A 175 5.27 -6.40 -2.40
N LEU A 176 5.14 -7.25 -1.40
CA LEU A 176 3.94 -8.07 -1.20
C LEU A 176 2.72 -7.26 -0.74
N LYS A 177 2.93 -5.99 -0.34
CA LYS A 177 1.95 -5.11 0.27
C LYS A 177 1.35 -5.66 1.58
N GLU A 178 2.17 -6.39 2.33
CA GLU A 178 1.81 -7.04 3.60
C GLU A 178 2.89 -6.80 4.66
N LEU A 179 2.78 -5.67 5.37
CA LEU A 179 3.77 -5.28 6.39
C LEU A 179 3.73 -6.15 7.65
N LYS A 180 2.55 -6.67 8.04
CA LYS A 180 2.35 -7.51 9.23
C LYS A 180 2.87 -6.91 10.55
N VAL A 181 2.94 -5.58 10.67
CA VAL A 181 3.34 -4.87 11.91
C VAL A 181 2.26 -4.87 13.01
N GLY A 182 1.07 -5.39 12.69
CA GLY A 182 -0.07 -5.47 13.61
C GLY A 182 -0.61 -4.10 14.02
N MET A 183 -0.69 -3.18 13.06
CA MET A 183 -1.40 -1.90 13.17
C MET A 183 -2.39 -1.79 12.01
N SER A 184 -3.60 -1.30 12.27
CA SER A 184 -4.57 -1.00 11.22
C SER A 184 -4.23 0.31 10.51
N GLU A 185 -4.72 0.48 9.28
CA GLU A 185 -4.58 1.74 8.54
C GLU A 185 -5.15 2.95 9.31
N ASN A 186 -6.28 2.77 9.99
CA ASN A 186 -6.87 3.78 10.86
C ASN A 186 -5.91 4.16 12.01
N SER A 187 -5.22 3.17 12.60
CA SER A 187 -4.25 3.45 13.67
C SER A 187 -3.04 4.25 13.17
N VAL A 188 -2.50 3.89 12.00
CA VAL A 188 -1.34 4.58 11.40
C VAL A 188 -1.73 6.01 10.99
N LEU A 189 -2.85 6.16 10.28
CA LEU A 189 -3.32 7.47 9.80
C LEU A 189 -3.64 8.41 10.98
N ASN A 190 -4.32 7.93 12.02
CA ASN A 190 -4.65 8.79 13.17
C ASN A 190 -3.43 9.19 14.02
N VAL A 191 -2.34 8.40 14.00
CA VAL A 191 -1.06 8.82 14.60
C VAL A 191 -0.42 9.95 13.78
N PHE A 192 -0.60 9.95 12.45
CA PHE A 192 -0.10 11.02 11.60
C PHE A 192 -0.89 12.32 11.78
N HIS A 193 -2.22 12.25 11.74
CA HIS A 193 -3.13 13.37 11.97
C HIS A 193 -4.55 12.87 12.30
N SER A 194 -5.29 13.55 13.18
CA SER A 194 -6.64 13.12 13.61
C SER A 194 -7.67 13.07 12.48
N ASP A 195 -7.50 13.88 11.44
CA ASP A 195 -8.36 13.91 10.24
C ASP A 195 -7.88 12.98 9.11
N ALA A 196 -6.69 12.35 9.22
CA ALA A 196 -6.08 11.64 8.10
C ALA A 196 -6.90 10.46 7.61
N PHE A 197 -7.51 9.70 8.53
CA PHE A 197 -8.35 8.57 8.13
C PHE A 197 -9.60 9.02 7.36
N ASN A 198 -10.25 10.10 7.83
CA ASN A 198 -11.44 10.65 7.18
C ASN A 198 -11.10 11.26 5.82
N LEU A 199 -10.03 12.05 5.74
CA LEU A 199 -9.54 12.60 4.48
C LEU A 199 -9.20 11.47 3.49
N PHE A 200 -8.50 10.42 3.93
CA PHE A 200 -8.18 9.29 3.08
C PHE A 200 -9.44 8.59 2.55
N ASN A 201 -10.50 8.47 3.35
CA ASN A 201 -11.74 7.84 2.91
C ASN A 201 -12.47 8.64 1.81
N VAL A 202 -12.26 9.96 1.72
CA VAL A 202 -12.86 10.82 0.69
C VAL A 202 -11.93 11.13 -0.48
N CYS A 203 -10.67 10.67 -0.46
CA CYS A 203 -9.75 10.93 -1.57
C CYS A 203 -8.91 9.74 -2.05
N SER A 204 -8.81 8.68 -1.25
CA SER A 204 -7.98 7.48 -1.47
C SER A 204 -6.53 7.77 -1.89
N SER A 205 -5.95 8.89 -1.44
CA SER A 205 -4.59 9.32 -1.78
C SER A 205 -3.77 9.58 -0.53
N LEU A 206 -2.75 8.73 -0.30
CA LEU A 206 -1.79 8.95 0.79
C LEU A 206 -0.98 10.24 0.59
N HIS A 207 -0.67 10.60 -0.66
CA HIS A 207 0.04 11.83 -0.98
C HIS A 207 -0.79 13.05 -0.58
N LYS A 208 -2.07 13.12 -0.99
CA LYS A 208 -2.97 14.21 -0.60
C LYS A 208 -3.11 14.31 0.91
N VAL A 209 -3.22 13.17 1.61
CA VAL A 209 -3.25 13.15 3.07
C VAL A 209 -1.99 13.76 3.69
N CYS A 210 -0.80 13.40 3.19
CA CYS A 210 0.45 13.93 3.73
C CYS A 210 0.64 15.42 3.44
N VAL A 211 0.20 15.89 2.27
CA VAL A 211 0.30 17.30 1.87
C VAL A 211 -0.69 18.18 2.62
N ASP A 212 -1.98 17.81 2.64
CA ASP A 212 -3.04 18.63 3.21
C ASP A 212 -2.98 18.66 4.75
N LEU A 213 -2.48 17.59 5.38
CA LEU A 213 -2.38 17.43 6.84
C LEU A 213 -0.92 17.46 7.31
N LYS A 214 -0.09 18.25 6.63
CA LYS A 214 1.33 18.40 6.95
C LYS A 214 1.53 18.88 8.40
N ASP A 215 0.75 19.87 8.81
CA ASP A 215 0.73 20.40 10.18
C ASP A 215 -0.17 19.53 11.09
N PRO A 216 0.37 18.90 12.15
CA PRO A 216 -0.41 18.06 13.06
C PRO A 216 -1.51 18.80 13.85
N PHE A 217 -1.45 20.13 13.94
CA PHE A 217 -2.34 20.93 14.78
C PHE A 217 -3.45 21.65 14.00
N ILE A 218 -3.36 21.68 12.67
CA ILE A 218 -4.34 22.35 11.82
C ILE A 218 -5.38 21.33 11.33
N ARG A 219 -6.61 21.49 11.82
CA ARG A 219 -7.76 20.69 11.41
C ARG A 219 -8.32 21.17 10.08
N LEU A 220 -8.84 20.25 9.28
CA LEU A 220 -9.55 20.63 8.06
C LEU A 220 -10.90 21.29 8.41
N SER A 221 -11.20 22.41 7.74
CA SER A 221 -12.50 23.08 7.89
C SER A 221 -13.63 22.22 7.35
N THR A 222 -13.38 21.49 6.25
CA THR A 222 -14.29 20.53 5.65
C THR A 222 -13.51 19.34 5.08
N ASN A 223 -14.10 18.14 5.19
CA ASN A 223 -13.58 16.91 4.57
C ASN A 223 -14.36 16.62 3.29
N ASP A 224 -14.36 17.57 2.37
CA ASP A 224 -15.25 17.50 1.20
C ASP A 224 -14.75 16.52 0.15
N ILE A 225 -15.72 15.86 -0.48
CA ILE A 225 -15.49 15.04 -1.67
C ILE A 225 -15.02 15.97 -2.79
N ALA A 226 -13.80 15.73 -3.27
CA ALA A 226 -13.23 16.46 -4.38
C ALA A 226 -13.42 15.69 -5.69
N ILE A 227 -13.76 16.42 -6.76
CA ILE A 227 -13.81 15.84 -8.10
C ILE A 227 -12.45 15.24 -8.47
N PHE A 228 -12.51 14.12 -9.20
CA PHE A 228 -11.36 13.29 -9.57
C PHE A 228 -10.50 12.69 -8.44
N TYR A 229 -10.95 12.75 -7.19
CA TYR A 229 -10.41 11.96 -6.10
C TYR A 229 -11.40 10.86 -5.69
N PRO A 230 -11.10 9.57 -5.91
CA PRO A 230 -12.05 8.52 -5.63
C PRO A 230 -12.27 8.32 -4.14
N ILE A 231 -13.52 8.09 -3.77
CA ILE A 231 -13.93 7.88 -2.38
C ILE A 231 -14.02 6.38 -2.08
N LYS A 232 -13.77 5.97 -0.84
CA LYS A 232 -14.10 4.61 -0.42
C LYS A 232 -15.63 4.45 -0.41
N PRO A 233 -16.20 3.55 -1.21
CA PRO A 233 -17.64 3.37 -1.23
C PRO A 233 -18.16 2.86 0.11
N GLN A 234 -19.30 3.39 0.56
CA GLN A 234 -20.00 2.85 1.72
C GLN A 234 -20.36 1.37 1.47
N LEU A 235 -20.17 0.54 2.50
CA LEU A 235 -20.47 -0.89 2.49
C LEU A 235 -21.82 -1.15 3.17
N ALA A 236 -22.49 -2.21 2.74
CA ALA A 236 -23.70 -2.68 3.42
C ALA A 236 -23.32 -3.65 4.56
N HIS A 237 -23.98 -3.49 5.70
CA HIS A 237 -23.98 -4.50 6.76
C HIS A 237 -24.92 -5.65 6.37
N LYS A 238 -24.59 -6.88 6.77
CA LYS A 238 -25.48 -8.02 6.58
C LYS A 238 -26.46 -8.06 7.75
N GLU A 239 -27.75 -8.00 7.44
CA GLU A 239 -28.82 -8.05 8.44
C GLU A 239 -29.81 -9.17 8.12
N LEU A 240 -30.46 -9.72 9.15
CA LEU A 240 -31.59 -10.62 8.96
C LEU A 240 -32.86 -9.80 8.67
N PRO A 241 -33.80 -10.28 7.83
CA PRO A 241 -35.00 -9.52 7.47
C PRO A 241 -35.81 -9.01 8.67
N GLN A 242 -35.90 -9.81 9.74
CA GLN A 242 -36.60 -9.47 10.99
C GLN A 242 -35.93 -8.35 11.79
N ASP A 243 -34.62 -8.16 11.63
CA ASP A 243 -33.83 -7.18 12.37
C ASP A 243 -33.66 -5.87 11.58
N VAL A 244 -34.02 -5.84 10.28
CA VAL A 244 -33.95 -4.64 9.43
C VAL A 244 -34.68 -3.44 10.04
N PRO A 245 -35.94 -3.53 10.53
CA PRO A 245 -36.61 -2.37 11.13
C PRO A 245 -35.83 -1.78 12.32
N LYS A 246 -35.22 -2.65 13.14
CA LYS A 246 -34.38 -2.23 14.27
C LYS A 246 -33.08 -1.59 13.79
N ALA A 247 -32.42 -2.17 12.78
CA ALA A 247 -31.19 -1.64 12.19
C ALA A 247 -31.39 -0.28 11.51
N MET A 248 -32.59 -0.02 10.98
CA MET A 248 -32.99 1.29 10.45
C MET A 248 -33.32 2.31 11.54
N GLY A 249 -33.03 2.03 12.82
CA GLY A 249 -33.26 2.95 13.93
C GLY A 249 -34.72 3.03 14.39
N GLY A 250 -35.53 2.02 14.07
CA GLY A 250 -36.96 2.00 14.42
C GLY A 250 -37.80 2.96 13.59
N THR A 251 -37.31 3.41 12.43
CA THR A 251 -38.06 4.28 11.52
C THR A 251 -39.18 3.51 10.83
N ASP A 252 -40.34 4.14 10.66
CA ASP A 252 -41.48 3.55 9.94
C ASP A 252 -41.27 3.43 8.43
N LYS A 253 -40.22 4.06 7.88
CA LYS A 253 -39.97 4.11 6.43
C LYS A 253 -38.50 3.93 6.11
N PHE A 254 -38.22 3.02 5.19
CA PHE A 254 -36.91 2.83 4.59
C PHE A 254 -37.04 2.41 3.11
N TYR A 255 -36.00 2.64 2.33
CA TYR A 255 -35.97 2.22 0.92
C TYR A 255 -35.55 0.76 0.80
N ILE A 256 -36.19 0.06 -0.13
CA ILE A 256 -35.77 -1.28 -0.57
C ILE A 256 -35.36 -1.14 -2.04
N GLN A 257 -34.14 -1.58 -2.35
CA GLN A 257 -33.59 -1.56 -3.70
C GLN A 257 -33.01 -2.93 -4.03
N GLN A 258 -33.10 -3.32 -5.30
CA GLN A 258 -32.49 -4.56 -5.77
C GLN A 258 -30.97 -4.47 -5.62
N LYS A 259 -30.36 -5.46 -4.95
CA LYS A 259 -28.91 -5.61 -4.93
C LYS A 259 -28.47 -6.22 -6.26
N LEU A 260 -28.00 -5.36 -7.17
CA LEU A 260 -27.45 -5.79 -8.46
C LEU A 260 -26.18 -6.64 -8.25
N ASP A 261 -26.04 -7.70 -9.05
CA ASP A 261 -24.86 -8.56 -9.06
C ASP A 261 -23.96 -8.19 -10.24
N GLY A 262 -23.06 -7.24 -9.98
CA GLY A 262 -22.11 -6.73 -10.95
C GLY A 262 -20.93 -6.08 -10.24
N GLU A 263 -20.19 -5.24 -10.94
CA GLU A 263 -19.03 -4.55 -10.39
C GLU A 263 -19.37 -3.15 -9.89
N ARG A 264 -18.88 -2.80 -8.70
CA ARG A 264 -19.06 -1.44 -8.16
C ARG A 264 -18.10 -0.48 -8.86
N LEU A 265 -18.66 0.54 -9.49
CA LEU A 265 -17.94 1.63 -10.15
C LEU A 265 -18.34 2.99 -9.59
N GLN A 266 -17.37 3.88 -9.47
CA GLN A 266 -17.53 5.29 -9.22
C GLN A 266 -17.15 6.06 -10.48
N LEU A 267 -18.06 6.87 -10.98
CA LEU A 267 -17.85 7.76 -12.13
C LEU A 267 -17.78 9.20 -11.65
N HIS A 268 -16.68 9.90 -11.95
CA HIS A 268 -16.59 11.35 -11.84
C HIS A 268 -16.60 11.99 -13.22
N VAL A 269 -17.37 13.06 -13.39
CA VAL A 269 -17.48 13.82 -14.63
C VAL A 269 -17.28 15.30 -14.33
N LYS A 270 -16.37 15.94 -15.06
CA LYS A 270 -16.20 17.40 -15.05
C LYS A 270 -15.56 17.85 -16.35
N ASP A 271 -16.10 18.93 -16.93
CA ASP A 271 -15.60 19.57 -18.14
C ASP A 271 -15.41 18.57 -19.31
N GLY A 272 -16.33 17.60 -19.43
CA GLY A 272 -16.28 16.56 -20.46
C GLY A 272 -15.28 15.44 -20.21
N VAL A 273 -14.53 15.49 -19.10
CA VAL A 273 -13.58 14.46 -18.67
C VAL A 273 -14.27 13.47 -17.74
N PHE A 274 -14.19 12.20 -18.11
CA PHE A 274 -14.75 11.08 -17.36
C PHE A 274 -13.61 10.32 -16.67
N ARG A 275 -13.83 9.91 -15.42
CA ARG A 275 -12.91 9.02 -14.71
C ARG A 275 -13.67 7.96 -13.93
N TYR A 276 -13.18 6.74 -14.00
CA TYR A 276 -13.85 5.55 -13.47
C TYR A 276 -12.96 4.84 -12.46
N TRP A 277 -13.50 4.55 -11.27
CA TRP A 277 -12.80 3.78 -10.26
C TRP A 277 -13.62 2.59 -9.76
N SER A 278 -12.95 1.47 -9.53
CA SER A 278 -13.56 0.29 -8.93
C SER A 278 -13.83 0.47 -7.42
N ARG A 279 -14.46 -0.53 -6.79
CA ARG A 279 -14.62 -0.61 -5.32
C ARG A 279 -13.32 -0.34 -4.53
N LYS A 280 -12.18 -0.81 -5.04
CA LYS A 280 -10.87 -0.66 -4.39
C LYS A 280 -10.14 0.60 -4.85
N THR A 281 -10.84 1.53 -5.49
CA THR A 281 -10.31 2.79 -6.03
C THR A 281 -9.17 2.60 -7.02
N THR A 282 -9.21 1.49 -7.78
CA THR A 282 -8.34 1.27 -8.94
C THR A 282 -8.92 2.01 -10.13
N ASP A 283 -8.08 2.73 -10.87
CA ASP A 283 -8.48 3.48 -12.08
C ASP A 283 -8.76 2.52 -13.24
N TYR A 284 -9.99 2.57 -13.76
CA TYR A 284 -10.46 1.82 -14.93
C TYR A 284 -10.90 2.74 -16.07
N THR A 285 -10.48 4.00 -16.04
CA THR A 285 -10.84 4.99 -17.07
C THR A 285 -10.40 4.53 -18.46
N HIS A 286 -9.24 3.87 -18.58
CA HIS A 286 -8.75 3.29 -19.82
C HIS A 286 -9.71 2.25 -20.46
N LEU A 287 -10.55 1.59 -19.65
CA LEU A 287 -11.50 0.58 -20.13
C LEU A 287 -12.85 1.20 -20.52
N TYR A 288 -13.36 2.12 -19.69
CA TYR A 288 -14.71 2.68 -19.86
C TYR A 288 -14.75 3.93 -20.76
N GLY A 289 -13.66 4.69 -20.83
CA GLY A 289 -13.48 5.88 -21.68
C GLY A 289 -13.19 7.16 -20.88
N ALA A 290 -12.22 7.98 -21.28
CA ALA A 290 -12.00 9.28 -20.61
C ALA A 290 -12.84 10.41 -21.22
N ASN A 291 -13.39 10.21 -22.42
CA ASN A 291 -14.14 11.22 -23.18
C ASN A 291 -15.14 10.55 -24.16
N GLU A 292 -15.88 11.36 -24.92
CA GLU A 292 -16.95 10.91 -25.82
C GLU A 292 -16.48 9.99 -26.98
N ASN A 293 -15.19 9.94 -27.26
CA ASN A 293 -14.64 9.26 -28.45
C ASN A 293 -13.96 7.92 -28.15
N GLU A 294 -13.82 7.52 -26.89
CA GLU A 294 -13.05 6.33 -26.51
C GLU A 294 -13.72 5.50 -25.42
N GLY A 295 -13.33 4.22 -25.33
CA GLY A 295 -13.76 3.30 -24.29
C GLY A 295 -15.07 2.56 -24.58
N THR A 296 -15.42 1.66 -23.67
CA THR A 296 -16.53 0.71 -23.84
C THR A 296 -17.88 1.25 -23.36
N LEU A 297 -17.92 2.38 -22.66
CA LEU A 297 -19.13 2.91 -22.04
C LEU A 297 -19.36 4.41 -22.32
N THR A 298 -18.35 5.25 -22.13
CA THR A 298 -18.48 6.72 -22.20
C THR A 298 -19.12 7.24 -23.49
N PRO A 299 -18.78 6.73 -24.69
CA PRO A 299 -19.40 7.21 -25.94
C PRO A 299 -20.92 7.04 -25.96
N TYR A 300 -21.45 6.01 -25.30
CA TYR A 300 -22.88 5.69 -25.26
C TYR A 300 -23.65 6.45 -24.18
N ILE A 301 -22.96 6.94 -23.13
CA ILE A 301 -23.60 7.65 -22.02
C ILE A 301 -23.28 9.14 -21.98
N TYR A 302 -22.36 9.63 -22.82
CA TYR A 302 -21.90 11.03 -22.80
C TYR A 302 -23.07 12.01 -22.88
N ASN A 303 -23.96 11.83 -23.84
CA ASN A 303 -25.11 12.72 -24.05
C ASN A 303 -26.22 12.58 -23.00
N CYS A 304 -26.14 11.60 -22.08
CA CYS A 304 -27.07 11.47 -20.97
C CYS A 304 -26.78 12.46 -19.83
N PHE A 305 -25.59 13.08 -19.78
CA PHE A 305 -25.22 14.03 -18.73
C PHE A 305 -25.64 15.47 -19.06
N HIS A 306 -26.01 16.21 -18.02
CA HIS A 306 -26.34 17.63 -18.12
C HIS A 306 -25.17 18.43 -18.73
N HIS A 307 -25.46 19.43 -19.57
CA HIS A 307 -24.43 20.17 -20.33
C HIS A 307 -23.36 20.82 -19.45
N LYS A 308 -23.69 21.22 -18.21
CA LYS A 308 -22.74 21.78 -17.22
C LYS A 308 -21.69 20.80 -16.71
N ALA A 309 -21.90 19.48 -16.85
CA ALA A 309 -20.88 18.50 -16.53
C ALA A 309 -19.94 18.22 -17.73
N ARG A 310 -20.37 18.64 -18.93
CA ARG A 310 -19.70 18.39 -20.22
C ARG A 310 -18.98 19.60 -20.79
N ARG A 311 -19.20 20.78 -20.21
CA ARG A 311 -18.66 22.09 -20.61
C ARG A 311 -18.00 22.75 -19.42
#